data_AF-A0A7L7KQ72-F1
#
_entry.id   AF-A0A7L7KQ72-F1
#
_cell.length_a   1.000
_cell.length_b   1.000
_cell.length_c   1.000
_cell.angle_alpha   90.00
_cell.angle_beta   90.00
_cell.angle_gamma   90.00
#
_symmetry.space_group_name_H-M   'P 1'
#
loop_
_entity.id
_entity.type
_entity.pdbx_description
1 polymer ?
#
loop_
_entity_poly.entity_id
_entity_poly.type
_entity_poly.pdbx_seq_one_letter_code
_entity_poly.pdbx_strand_id
1 'polypeptide(L)'
;MKKTSKKQSDMNENTLPSNRTTPVQGSMSAHGGNDRAANMFGGFGKLEKRNNVYETWDARQKTLEVRLTCLVLAYVFVNDDDKVSMRERRWFKRVLKVAKDDLSEEDYTDIESLIRLRIDKQSIIDFMESNTVHYSIMQKVIERIKRILRNKQQYLSLLQQLEIQFINNVE
;
A
#
# COMPACT_ATOMS: atom_id res chain seq x y z
N MET A 1 60.74 17.34 6.58
CA MET A 1 61.71 18.13 5.79
C MET A 1 61.61 17.73 4.32
N LYS A 2 61.62 18.72 3.41
CA LYS A 2 61.84 18.66 1.93
C LYS A 2 60.64 18.15 1.09
N LYS A 3 59.90 19.00 0.34
CA LYS A 3 60.20 19.78 -0.92
C LYS A 3 59.58 19.03 -2.13
N THR A 4 58.45 19.47 -2.74
CA THR A 4 58.20 20.52 -3.78
C THR A 4 58.27 20.06 -5.25
N SER A 5 57.24 20.49 -6.04
CA SER A 5 57.24 20.79 -7.51
C SER A 5 57.32 19.61 -8.49
N LYS A 6 56.83 19.61 -9.74
CA LYS A 6 56.54 20.61 -10.81
C LYS A 6 55.72 19.84 -11.91
N LYS A 7 54.56 20.28 -12.43
CA LYS A 7 54.24 21.18 -13.58
C LYS A 7 54.82 20.82 -14.98
N GLN A 8 53.93 20.95 -15.99
CA GLN A 8 54.10 21.09 -17.47
C GLN A 8 54.14 19.79 -18.30
N SER A 9 53.26 19.49 -19.27
CA SER A 9 52.60 20.18 -20.41
C SER A 9 53.44 20.22 -21.69
N ASP A 10 52.93 19.56 -22.76
CA ASP A 10 53.08 19.82 -24.21
C ASP A 10 51.97 18.96 -24.88
N MET A 11 50.94 19.40 -25.62
CA MET A 11 50.78 20.29 -26.79
C MET A 11 51.53 19.84 -28.06
N ASN A 12 50.81 19.19 -28.99
CA ASN A 12 50.48 19.69 -30.36
C ASN A 12 49.76 18.58 -31.16
N GLU A 13 48.56 18.82 -31.73
CA GLU A 13 48.29 19.41 -33.07
C GLU A 13 49.00 18.66 -34.21
N ASN A 14 48.43 18.26 -35.35
CA ASN A 14 47.27 18.64 -36.17
C ASN A 14 47.03 17.42 -37.10
N THR A 15 45.84 17.07 -37.59
CA THR A 15 45.25 17.65 -38.81
C THR A 15 43.81 17.14 -39.04
N LEU A 16 42.94 18.11 -39.35
CA LEU A 16 41.57 18.09 -39.89
C LEU A 16 41.55 17.82 -41.42
N PRO A 17 40.43 17.98 -42.19
CA PRO A 17 38.97 17.82 -41.92
C PRO A 17 38.23 17.06 -43.06
N SER A 18 36.92 16.76 -42.89
CA SER A 18 35.95 17.00 -43.98
C SER A 18 34.48 17.04 -43.52
N ASN A 19 33.92 18.26 -43.57
CA ASN A 19 32.58 18.67 -44.05
C ASN A 19 31.33 17.79 -43.81
N ARG A 20 30.33 18.34 -43.08
CA ARG A 20 29.14 19.00 -43.70
C ARG A 20 28.11 19.51 -42.66
N THR A 21 27.86 20.82 -42.74
CA THR A 21 26.57 21.54 -42.68
C THR A 21 25.67 21.46 -41.42
N THR A 22 25.51 22.63 -40.78
CA THR A 22 24.54 23.03 -39.73
C THR A 22 23.20 23.50 -40.35
N PRO A 23 22.25 24.14 -39.60
CA PRO A 23 21.64 23.85 -38.29
C PRO A 23 20.09 23.90 -38.34
N VAL A 24 19.38 23.42 -37.31
CA VAL A 24 18.06 23.99 -36.96
C VAL A 24 18.01 24.25 -35.46
N GLN A 25 17.68 25.50 -35.15
CA GLN A 25 17.46 26.08 -33.83
C GLN A 25 16.23 25.49 -33.14
N GLY A 26 16.33 25.32 -31.83
CA GLY A 26 15.20 25.11 -30.93
C GLY A 26 15.59 25.60 -29.54
N SER A 27 15.36 26.89 -29.31
CA SER A 27 15.66 27.64 -28.09
C SER A 27 14.71 27.29 -26.94
N MET A 28 15.30 27.15 -25.75
CA MET A 28 14.82 27.56 -24.42
C MET A 28 13.47 27.04 -23.90
N SER A 29 13.53 26.34 -22.75
CA SER A 29 12.77 26.72 -21.55
C SER A 29 13.26 25.94 -20.34
N ALA A 30 13.84 26.67 -19.38
CA ALA A 30 13.99 26.23 -18.01
C ALA A 30 12.70 26.58 -17.27
N HIS A 31 12.07 25.62 -16.60
CA HIS A 31 11.13 25.69 -15.46
C HIS A 31 10.92 24.20 -15.07
N GLY A 32 11.23 23.71 -13.87
CA GLY A 32 10.73 24.21 -12.60
C GLY A 32 9.29 23.71 -12.43
N GLY A 33 9.08 22.56 -11.78
CA GLY A 33 7.72 22.11 -11.47
C GLY A 33 7.61 20.62 -11.16
N ASN A 34 7.36 20.30 -9.90
CA ASN A 34 6.91 19.00 -9.43
C ASN A 34 5.49 18.70 -9.96
N ASP A 35 5.35 17.82 -10.95
CA ASP A 35 4.04 17.27 -11.35
C ASP A 35 4.00 15.75 -11.15
N ARG A 36 4.42 15.29 -9.97
CA ARG A 36 4.38 13.86 -9.57
C ARG A 36 3.13 13.46 -8.78
N ALA A 37 2.06 14.26 -8.83
CA ALA A 37 0.86 14.05 -8.00
C ALA A 37 -0.47 13.91 -8.76
N ALA A 38 -0.48 13.87 -10.10
CA ALA A 38 -1.73 13.90 -10.86
C ALA A 38 -2.18 12.56 -11.49
N ASN A 39 -1.49 11.44 -11.26
CA ASN A 39 -1.77 10.17 -11.96
C ASN A 39 -2.09 8.95 -11.08
N MET A 40 -2.50 9.13 -9.82
CA MET A 40 -2.83 7.97 -8.94
C MET A 40 -4.19 7.30 -9.21
N PHE A 41 -4.98 7.74 -10.20
CA PHE A 41 -6.32 7.17 -10.46
C PHE A 41 -6.66 6.89 -11.94
N GLY A 42 -5.72 7.03 -12.88
CA GLY A 42 -5.98 6.92 -14.32
C GLY A 42 -5.14 5.85 -15.03
N GLY A 43 -5.61 4.61 -15.07
CA GLY A 43 -4.86 3.50 -15.67
C GLY A 43 -5.70 2.29 -16.10
N PHE A 44 -6.89 2.49 -16.67
CA PHE A 44 -7.63 1.41 -17.34
C PHE A 44 -7.02 1.11 -18.72
N GLY A 45 -5.92 0.35 -18.70
CA GLY A 45 -5.28 -0.25 -19.88
C GLY A 45 -5.80 -1.68 -20.14
N LYS A 46 -6.88 -1.76 -20.91
CA LYS A 46 -7.32 -2.86 -21.80
C LYS A 46 -6.54 -4.19 -21.74
N LEU A 47 -7.16 -5.23 -21.18
CA LEU A 47 -6.96 -6.62 -21.61
C LEU A 47 -8.27 -7.42 -21.44
N GLU A 48 -9.06 -7.47 -22.52
CA GLU A 48 -10.18 -8.41 -22.65
C GLU A 48 -9.65 -9.84 -22.75
N LYS A 49 -9.55 -10.51 -21.60
CA LYS A 49 -9.96 -11.91 -21.52
C LYS A 49 -11.36 -11.88 -20.94
N ARG A 50 -12.29 -12.60 -21.56
CA ARG A 50 -13.63 -12.86 -20.99
C ARG A 50 -13.44 -13.71 -19.73
N ASN A 51 -12.94 -13.09 -18.67
CA ASN A 51 -12.87 -13.65 -17.35
C ASN A 51 -14.30 -13.69 -16.84
N ASN A 52 -14.69 -14.85 -16.31
CA ASN A 52 -15.98 -15.09 -15.70
C ASN A 52 -16.25 -13.96 -14.69
N VAL A 53 -17.29 -13.14 -14.94
CA VAL A 53 -17.62 -11.97 -14.10
C VAL A 53 -17.77 -12.38 -12.62
N TYR A 54 -18.24 -13.61 -12.37
CA TYR A 54 -18.34 -14.21 -11.05
C TYR A 54 -16.98 -14.46 -10.38
N GLU A 55 -15.96 -14.92 -11.13
CA GLU A 55 -14.61 -15.11 -10.59
C GLU A 55 -13.97 -13.77 -10.23
N THR A 56 -14.19 -12.73 -11.04
CA THR A 56 -13.68 -11.37 -10.73
C THR A 56 -14.38 -10.73 -9.54
N TRP A 57 -15.69 -10.99 -9.37
CA TRP A 57 -16.46 -10.49 -8.22
C TRP A 57 -16.08 -11.21 -6.94
N ASP A 58 -15.93 -12.54 -6.98
CA ASP A 58 -15.50 -13.37 -5.85
C ASP A 58 -14.07 -13.01 -5.40
N ALA A 59 -13.13 -12.84 -6.35
CA ALA A 59 -11.79 -12.38 -6.06
C ALA A 59 -11.78 -11.01 -5.37
N ARG A 60 -12.54 -10.03 -5.90
CA ARG A 60 -12.65 -8.70 -5.30
C ARG A 60 -13.22 -8.77 -3.88
N GLN A 61 -14.25 -9.56 -3.65
CA GLN A 61 -14.84 -9.74 -2.31
C GLN A 61 -13.82 -10.34 -1.34
N LYS A 62 -13.07 -11.37 -1.75
CA LYS A 62 -11.99 -11.95 -0.94
C LYS A 62 -10.91 -10.92 -0.60
N THR A 63 -10.47 -10.11 -1.56
CA THR A 63 -9.50 -9.05 -1.31
C THR A 63 -10.03 -8.04 -0.28
N LEU A 64 -11.30 -7.63 -0.38
CA LEU A 64 -11.94 -6.74 0.59
C LEU A 64 -12.05 -7.37 1.98
N GLU A 65 -12.43 -8.64 2.08
CA GLU A 65 -12.46 -9.37 3.35
C GLU A 65 -11.08 -9.40 4.02
N VAL A 66 -10.03 -9.63 3.23
CA VAL A 66 -8.65 -9.72 3.74
C VAL A 66 -8.15 -8.35 4.19
N ARG A 67 -8.36 -7.31 3.38
CA ARG A 67 -8.04 -5.92 3.76
C ARG A 67 -8.77 -5.52 5.04
N LEU A 68 -10.07 -5.80 5.15
CA LEU A 68 -10.85 -5.53 6.35
C LEU A 68 -10.34 -6.34 7.55
N THR A 69 -9.98 -7.61 7.36
CA THR A 69 -9.37 -8.43 8.41
C THR A 69 -8.08 -7.81 8.93
N CYS A 70 -7.23 -7.30 8.06
CA CYS A 70 -5.99 -6.61 8.45
C CYS A 70 -6.28 -5.29 9.16
N LEU A 71 -7.24 -4.49 8.69
CA LEU A 71 -7.67 -3.26 9.36
C LEU A 71 -8.16 -3.51 10.79
N VAL A 72 -9.03 -4.50 10.99
CA VAL A 72 -9.55 -4.83 12.32
C VAL A 72 -8.45 -5.39 13.22
N LEU A 73 -7.52 -6.21 12.70
CA LEU A 73 -6.35 -6.65 13.47
C LEU A 73 -5.48 -5.46 13.90
N ALA A 74 -5.21 -4.51 13.00
CA ALA A 74 -4.44 -3.32 13.30
C ALA A 74 -5.12 -2.47 14.37
N TYR A 75 -6.42 -2.25 14.26
CA TYR A 75 -7.21 -1.58 15.28
C TYR A 75 -7.03 -2.23 16.65
N VAL A 76 -7.22 -3.55 16.75
CA VAL A 76 -7.16 -4.26 18.04
C VAL A 76 -5.77 -4.21 18.68
N PHE A 77 -4.71 -4.28 17.89
CA PHE A 77 -3.34 -4.20 18.42
C PHE A 77 -2.97 -2.78 18.81
N VAL A 78 -3.25 -1.79 17.95
CA VAL A 78 -2.97 -0.39 18.25
C VAL A 78 -3.79 0.11 19.46
N ASN A 79 -5.04 -0.34 19.63
CA ASN A 79 -5.84 0.08 20.79
C ASN A 79 -5.50 -0.69 22.08
N ASP A 80 -4.59 -1.67 22.04
CA ASP A 80 -4.06 -2.36 23.23
C ASP A 80 -2.86 -1.59 23.82
N ASP A 81 -1.85 -1.25 23.00
CA ASP A 81 -0.61 -0.62 23.47
C ASP A 81 -0.05 0.52 22.58
N ASP A 82 -0.91 1.13 21.75
CA ASP A 82 -0.61 2.22 20.79
C ASP A 82 0.40 1.85 19.69
N LYS A 83 0.67 0.56 19.46
CA LYS A 83 1.59 0.10 18.42
C LYS A 83 1.24 -1.30 17.91
N VAL A 84 1.94 -1.73 16.85
CA VAL A 84 1.91 -3.12 16.38
C VAL A 84 3.29 -3.73 16.57
N SER A 85 3.40 -4.60 17.58
CA SER A 85 4.64 -5.31 17.91
C SER A 85 5.04 -6.32 16.83
N MET A 86 6.31 -6.73 16.86
CA MET A 86 6.82 -7.79 15.97
C MET A 86 6.12 -9.14 16.17
N ARG A 87 5.56 -9.40 17.36
CA ARG A 87 4.77 -10.60 17.62
C ARG A 87 3.41 -10.52 16.93
N GLU A 88 2.78 -9.36 16.98
CA GLU A 88 1.47 -9.13 16.35
C GLU A 88 1.54 -9.14 14.82
N ARG A 89 2.64 -8.63 14.25
CA ARG A 89 2.95 -8.74 12.81
C ARG A 89 2.87 -10.18 12.29
N ARG A 90 3.07 -11.19 13.14
CA ARG A 90 2.92 -12.61 12.73
C ARG A 90 1.48 -12.98 12.40
N TRP A 91 0.48 -12.34 13.00
CA TRP A 91 -0.93 -12.60 12.68
C TRP A 91 -1.29 -12.07 11.30
N PHE A 92 -0.84 -10.87 10.95
CA PHE A 92 -0.97 -10.34 9.58
C PHE A 92 -0.33 -11.27 8.56
N LYS A 93 0.91 -11.72 8.83
CA LYS A 93 1.58 -12.70 7.95
C LYS A 93 0.79 -14.00 7.79
N ARG A 94 0.08 -14.46 8.82
CA ARG A 94 -0.78 -15.66 8.71
C ARG A 94 -1.99 -15.41 7.82
N VAL A 95 -2.69 -14.28 8.01
CA VAL A 95 -3.82 -13.89 7.17
C VAL A 95 -3.39 -13.76 5.70
N LEU A 96 -2.32 -13.02 5.46
CA LEU A 96 -1.74 -12.78 4.14
C LEU A 96 -1.21 -14.05 3.45
N LYS A 97 -0.74 -15.03 4.22
CA LYS A 97 -0.30 -16.33 3.68
C LYS A 97 -1.48 -17.16 3.17
N VAL A 98 -2.62 -17.08 3.85
CA VAL A 98 -3.84 -17.81 3.44
C VAL A 98 -4.46 -17.19 2.19
N ALA A 99 -4.38 -15.87 2.05
CA ALA A 99 -4.94 -15.12 0.93
C ALA A 99 -3.97 -14.91 -0.24
N LYS A 100 -2.83 -15.62 -0.28
CA LYS A 100 -1.72 -15.31 -1.20
C LYS A 100 -2.12 -15.30 -2.67
N ASP A 101 -3.00 -16.24 -3.06
CA ASP A 101 -3.41 -16.39 -4.45
C ASP A 101 -4.49 -15.36 -4.86
N ASP A 102 -5.08 -14.65 -3.89
CA ASP A 102 -6.16 -13.67 -4.07
C ASP A 102 -5.66 -12.21 -3.94
N LEU A 103 -4.36 -11.99 -3.71
CA LEU A 103 -3.77 -10.67 -3.45
C LEU A 103 -2.75 -10.31 -4.53
N SER A 104 -2.86 -9.09 -5.06
CA SER A 104 -1.83 -8.47 -5.90
C SER A 104 -0.66 -7.93 -5.07
N GLU A 105 0.49 -7.65 -5.69
CA GLU A 105 1.61 -6.99 -5.00
C GLU A 105 1.23 -5.59 -4.46
N GLU A 106 0.32 -4.89 -5.14
CA GLU A 106 -0.25 -3.64 -4.67
C GLU A 106 -1.03 -3.83 -3.36
N ASP A 107 -1.86 -4.89 -3.27
CA ASP A 107 -2.58 -5.22 -2.04
C ASP A 107 -1.65 -5.51 -0.86
N TYR A 108 -0.54 -6.20 -1.11
CA TYR A 108 0.47 -6.44 -0.07
C TYR A 108 1.08 -5.14 0.44
N THR A 109 1.40 -4.21 -0.46
CA THR A 109 1.99 -2.92 -0.12
C THR A 109 1.01 -2.06 0.67
N ASP A 110 -0.24 -2.01 0.23
CA ASP A 110 -1.32 -1.29 0.90
C ASP A 110 -1.57 -1.84 2.31
N ILE A 111 -1.67 -3.17 2.45
CA ILE A 111 -1.84 -3.80 3.76
C ILE A 111 -0.65 -3.53 4.68
N GLU A 112 0.58 -3.55 4.15
CA GLU A 112 1.76 -3.24 4.96
C GLU A 112 1.78 -1.78 5.43
N SER A 113 1.26 -0.86 4.61
CA SER A 113 1.09 0.55 4.98
C SER A 113 0.07 0.72 6.11
N LEU A 114 -1.06 0.00 6.05
CA LEU A 114 -2.12 0.02 7.07
C LEU A 114 -1.60 -0.43 8.45
N ILE A 115 -0.70 -1.41 8.48
CA ILE A 115 -0.08 -1.90 9.73
C ILE A 115 0.74 -0.82 10.45
N ARG A 116 1.19 0.21 9.72
CA ARG A 116 2.01 1.30 10.28
C ARG A 116 1.17 2.50 10.72
N LEU A 117 -0.10 2.55 10.33
CA LEU A 117 -1.01 3.64 10.67
C LEU A 117 -1.68 3.36 12.01
N ARG A 118 -2.00 4.45 12.73
CA ARG A 118 -2.84 4.38 13.92
C ARG A 118 -4.28 4.22 13.46
N ILE A 119 -4.78 2.99 13.45
CA ILE A 119 -6.14 2.67 13.01
C ILE A 119 -7.11 2.91 14.15
N ASP A 120 -8.11 3.76 13.90
CA ASP A 120 -9.24 3.97 14.79
C ASP A 120 -10.53 3.37 14.19
N LYS A 121 -11.64 3.51 14.93
CA LYS A 121 -12.95 3.03 14.47
C LYS A 121 -13.36 3.69 13.15
N GLN A 122 -13.12 4.99 13.02
CA GLN A 122 -13.56 5.77 11.86
C GLN A 122 -12.86 5.28 10.58
N SER A 123 -11.57 4.95 10.67
CA SER A 123 -10.81 4.35 9.57
C SER A 123 -11.45 3.08 9.01
N ILE A 124 -12.07 2.27 9.87
CA ILE A 124 -12.78 1.04 9.46
C ILE A 124 -14.11 1.39 8.79
N ILE A 125 -14.86 2.36 9.35
CA ILE A 125 -16.12 2.84 8.76
C ILE A 125 -15.87 3.42 7.36
N ASP A 126 -14.90 4.33 7.23
CA ASP A 126 -14.53 4.96 5.96
C ASP A 126 -14.11 3.92 4.91
N PHE A 127 -13.37 2.89 5.33
CA PHE A 127 -13.02 1.77 4.43
C PHE A 127 -14.27 1.01 3.95
N MET A 128 -15.20 0.71 4.86
CA MET A 128 -16.43 -0.01 4.52
C MET A 128 -17.32 0.81 3.58
N GLU A 129 -17.48 2.10 3.84
CA GLU A 129 -18.29 3.00 3.01
C GLU A 129 -17.67 3.18 1.62
N SER A 130 -16.38 3.51 1.55
CA SER A 130 -15.66 3.72 0.28
C SER A 130 -15.61 2.49 -0.62
N ASN A 131 -15.67 1.29 -0.03
CA ASN A 131 -15.65 0.03 -0.75
C ASN A 131 -17.02 -0.66 -0.82
N THR A 132 -18.10 -0.02 -0.38
CA THR A 132 -19.46 -0.58 -0.33
C THR A 132 -19.53 -1.95 0.33
N VAL A 133 -18.75 -2.14 1.40
CA VAL A 133 -18.65 -3.41 2.13
C VAL A 133 -19.85 -3.53 3.06
N HIS A 134 -20.65 -4.58 2.86
CA HIS A 134 -21.79 -4.86 3.72
C HIS A 134 -21.36 -5.22 5.15
N TYR A 135 -22.17 -4.80 6.13
CA TYR A 135 -21.95 -5.09 7.54
C TYR A 135 -21.85 -6.60 7.86
N SER A 136 -22.52 -7.45 7.09
CA SER A 136 -22.39 -8.92 7.22
C SER A 136 -20.96 -9.42 7.00
N ILE A 137 -20.17 -8.74 6.18
CA ILE A 137 -18.74 -9.03 5.98
C ILE A 137 -17.94 -8.66 7.23
N MET A 138 -18.25 -7.52 7.86
CA MET A 138 -17.62 -7.12 9.12
C MET A 138 -17.86 -8.15 10.23
N GLN A 139 -19.09 -8.65 10.38
CA GLN A 139 -19.40 -9.70 11.35
C GLN A 139 -18.57 -10.98 11.10
N LYS A 140 -18.50 -11.43 9.84
CA LYS A 140 -17.66 -12.58 9.45
C LYS A 140 -16.19 -12.36 9.80
N VAL A 141 -15.68 -11.15 9.54
CA VAL A 141 -14.30 -10.77 9.85
C VAL A 141 -14.05 -10.79 11.37
N ILE A 142 -14.95 -10.20 12.17
CA ILE A 142 -14.85 -10.21 13.64
C ILE A 142 -14.83 -11.65 14.15
N GLU A 143 -15.73 -12.52 13.69
CA GLU A 143 -15.75 -13.93 14.08
C GLU A 143 -14.45 -14.66 13.70
N ARG A 144 -13.94 -14.43 12.49
CA ARG A 144 -12.68 -15.00 12.02
C ARG A 144 -11.53 -14.56 12.94
N ILE A 145 -11.47 -13.29 13.30
CA ILE A 145 -10.43 -12.77 14.20
C ILE A 145 -10.58 -13.32 15.61
N LYS A 146 -11.81 -13.43 16.16
CA LYS A 146 -12.05 -14.09 17.45
C LYS A 146 -11.48 -15.51 17.48
N ARG A 147 -11.63 -16.28 16.39
CA ARG A 147 -11.04 -17.64 16.28
C ARG A 147 -9.51 -17.62 16.23
N ILE A 148 -8.93 -16.64 15.53
CA ILE A 148 -7.48 -16.42 15.44
C ILE A 148 -6.90 -16.07 16.81
N LEU A 149 -7.57 -15.18 17.56
CA LEU A 149 -7.12 -14.61 18.84
C LEU A 149 -7.76 -15.29 20.06
N ARG A 150 -8.31 -16.50 19.91
CA ARG A 150 -9.14 -17.20 20.92
C ARG A 150 -8.59 -17.26 22.36
N ASN A 151 -7.28 -17.16 22.53
CA ASN A 151 -6.61 -17.25 23.84
C ASN A 151 -6.07 -15.89 24.32
N LYS A 152 -6.53 -14.78 23.73
CA LYS A 152 -6.03 -13.42 24.01
C LYS A 152 -7.18 -12.55 24.48
N GLN A 153 -7.53 -12.69 25.75
CA GLN A 153 -8.71 -12.06 26.34
C GLN A 153 -8.73 -10.53 26.15
N GLN A 154 -7.58 -9.86 26.24
CA GLN A 154 -7.46 -8.42 26.01
C GLN A 154 -7.97 -8.01 24.61
N TYR A 155 -7.54 -8.72 23.57
CA TYR A 155 -7.96 -8.47 22.19
C TYR A 155 -9.41 -8.84 21.94
N LEU A 156 -9.92 -9.89 22.60
CA LEU A 156 -11.33 -10.28 22.50
C LEU A 156 -12.25 -9.20 23.10
N SER A 157 -11.84 -8.57 24.20
CA SER A 157 -12.56 -7.43 24.79
C SER A 157 -12.62 -6.24 23.83
N LEU A 158 -11.50 -5.89 23.18
CA LEU A 158 -11.46 -4.80 22.20
C LEU A 158 -12.32 -5.10 20.97
N LEU A 159 -12.33 -6.34 20.49
CA LEU A 159 -13.22 -6.76 19.39
C LEU A 159 -14.70 -6.66 19.77
N GLN A 160 -15.05 -7.01 21.01
CA GLN A 160 -16.43 -6.90 21.49
C GLN A 160 -16.87 -5.44 21.61
N GLN A 161 -15.99 -4.56 22.09
CA GLN A 161 -16.26 -3.11 22.11
C GLN A 161 -16.47 -2.55 20.70
N LEU A 162 -15.60 -2.95 19.76
CA LEU A 162 -15.74 -2.57 18.35
C LEU A 162 -17.08 -3.05 17.79
N GLU A 163 -17.45 -4.31 18.01
CA GLU A 163 -18.71 -4.91 17.56
C GLU A 163 -19.93 -4.13 18.08
N ILE A 164 -19.97 -3.80 19.38
CA ILE A 164 -21.04 -2.99 19.99
C ILE A 164 -21.09 -1.59 19.36
N GLN A 165 -19.93 -0.95 19.18
CA GLN A 165 -19.87 0.38 18.58
C GLN A 165 -20.40 0.39 17.15
N PHE A 166 -20.16 -0.67 16.37
CA PHE A 166 -20.71 -0.78 15.02
C PHE A 166 -22.21 -1.06 15.02
N ILE A 167 -22.73 -1.90 15.93
CA ILE A 167 -24.17 -2.13 16.05
C ILE A 167 -24.91 -0.81 16.33
N ASN A 168 -24.37 0.01 17.23
CA ASN A 168 -25.00 1.26 17.65
C ASN A 168 -24.88 2.40 16.62
N ASN A 169 -24.05 2.29 15.58
CA ASN A 169 -23.92 3.30 14.51
C ASN A 169 -24.70 2.92 13.24
N VAL A 170 -25.38 1.76 13.21
CA VAL A 170 -26.16 1.28 12.05
C VAL A 170 -27.67 1.54 12.25
N GLU A 171 -28.05 2.27 13.31
CA GLU A 171 -29.41 2.78 13.54
C GLU A 171 -29.64 4.17 12.94
#